data_AF-K9S9Q0-F1
#
_entry.id   AF-K9S9Q0-F1
#
_cell.length_a   1.000
_cell.length_b   1.000
_cell.length_c   1.000
_cell.angle_alpha   90.00
_cell.angle_beta   90.00
_cell.angle_gamma   90.00
#
_symmetry.space_group_name_H-M   'P 1'
#
loop_
_entity.id
_entity.type
_entity.pdbx_description
1 polymer ?
#
loop_
_entity_poly.entity_id
_entity_poly.type
_entity_poly.pdbx_seq_one_letter_code
_entity_poly.pdbx_strand_id
1 'polypeptide(L)' 'MMEVKLLLVGLSAFFVVACLFFGTRNGFYDTDKYHGNGSAH' A
#
# COMPACT_ATOMS: atom_id res chain seq x y z
N MET A 1 -24.51 13.86 -13.98
CA MET A 1 -23.04 13.92 -13.93
C MET A 1 -22.59 13.09 -12.75
N MET A 2 -21.43 12.41 -12.81
CA MET A 2 -20.97 11.63 -11.65
C MET A 2 -20.36 12.56 -10.61
N GLU A 3 -20.84 12.46 -9.37
CA GLU A 3 -20.42 13.34 -8.28
C GLU A 3 -19.02 12.97 -7.77
N VAL A 4 -18.09 13.94 -7.81
CA VAL A 4 -16.71 13.76 -7.34
C VAL A 4 -16.63 13.26 -5.89
N LYS A 5 -17.58 13.69 -5.05
CA LYS A 5 -17.71 13.23 -3.65
C LYS A 5 -17.89 11.73 -3.55
N LEU A 6 -18.74 11.15 -4.41
CA LEU A 6 -19.03 9.72 -4.41
C LEU A 6 -17.80 8.93 -4.87
N LEU A 7 -17.12 9.40 -5.92
CA LEU A 7 -15.86 8.82 -6.39
C LEU A 7 -14.78 8.84 -5.32
N LEU A 8 -14.63 9.97 -4.62
CA LEU A 8 -13.60 10.13 -3.58
C LEU A 8 -13.82 9.13 -2.44
N VAL A 9 -15.06 8.99 -1.96
CA VAL A 9 -15.39 8.04 -0.89
C VAL A 9 -15.15 6.59 -1.34
N GLY A 10 -15.62 6.23 -2.53
CA GLY A 10 -15.45 4.88 -3.06
C GLY A 10 -13.97 4.50 -3.26
N LEU A 11 -13.19 5.39 -3.88
CA LEU A 11 -11.76 5.16 -4.11
C LEU A 11 -10.96 5.18 -2.81
N SER A 12 -11.31 6.02 -1.84
CA SER A 12 -10.63 6.03 -0.54
C SER A 12 -10.83 4.73 0.22
N ALA A 13 -12.05 4.20 0.26
CA ALA A 13 -12.32 2.90 0.89
C ALA A 13 -11.56 1.76 0.19
N PHE A 14 -11.57 1.74 -1.15
CA PHE A 14 -10.80 0.77 -1.93
C PHE A 14 -9.30 0.89 -1.66
N PHE A 15 -8.76 2.12 -1.65
CA PHE A 15 -7.35 2.40 -1.41
C PHE A 15 -6.90 1.90 -0.02
N VAL A 16 -7.69 2.14 1.03
CA VAL A 16 -7.38 1.65 2.38
C VAL A 16 -7.26 0.13 2.41
N VAL A 17 -8.25 -0.59 1.84
CA VAL A 17 -8.22 -2.06 1.80
C VAL A 17 -7.03 -2.56 0.97
N ALA A 18 -6.74 -1.91 -0.16
CA ALA A 18 -5.58 -2.24 -0.99
C ALA A 18 -4.25 -2.03 -0.24
N CYS A 19 -4.09 -0.92 0.49
CA CYS A 19 -2.90 -0.66 1.30
C CYS A 19 -2.71 -1.73 2.38
N LEU A 20 -3.77 -2.11 3.09
CA LEU A 20 -3.70 -3.18 4.09
C LEU A 20 -3.30 -4.52 3.44
N PHE A 21 -3.87 -4.84 2.28
CA PHE A 21 -3.57 -6.06 1.56
C PHE A 21 -2.12 -6.10 1.05
N PHE A 22 -1.66 -5.07 0.33
CA PHE A 22 -0.31 -5.04 -0.22
C PHE A 22 0.77 -4.84 0.85
N GLY A 23 0.43 -4.17 1.97
CA GLY A 23 1.34 -4.04 3.12
C GLY A 23 1.73 -5.39 3.74
N THR A 24 0.90 -6.42 3.61
CA THR A 24 1.22 -7.80 4.08
C THR A 24 2.01 -8.63 3.07
N ARG A 25 2.16 -8.14 1.83
CA ARG A 25 2.77 -8.87 0.71
C ARG A 25 4.15 -8.34 0.38
N ASN A 26 5.00 -8.28 1.40
CA ASN A 26 6.39 -7.90 1.23
C ASN A 26 7.21 -9.07 0.64
N GLY A 27 8.40 -8.77 0.14
CA GLY A 27 9.24 -9.75 -0.57
C GLY A 27 10.70 -9.58 -0.19
N PHE A 28 11.44 -8.83 -1.01
CA PHE A 28 12.89 -8.71 -0.88
C PHE A 28 13.37 -8.33 0.53
N TYR A 29 12.68 -7.40 1.20
CA TYR A 29 13.02 -6.93 2.54
C TYR A 29 12.90 -7.98 3.65
N ASP A 30 12.13 -9.06 3.43
CA ASP A 30 11.97 -10.17 4.39
C ASP A 30 12.88 -11.36 4.07
N THR A 31 13.76 -11.24 3.08
CA THR A 31 14.68 -12.31 2.70
C THR A 31 16.04 -12.16 3.38
N ASP A 32 16.76 -13.27 3.54
CA ASP A 32 18.15 -13.29 4.02
C ASP A 32 19.13 -12.53 3.10
N LYS A 33 18.68 -12.16 1.89
CA LYS A 33 19.47 -11.36 0.94
C LYS A 33 19.43 -9.86 1.26
N TYR A 34 18.51 -9.44 2.13
CA TYR A 34 18.41 -8.06 2.56
C TYR A 34 19.33 -7.82 3.76
N HIS A 35 20.32 -6.95 3.58
CA HIS A 35 21.35 -6.66 4.58
C HIS A 35 21.24 -5.23 5.15
N GLY A 36 20.19 -4.49 4.79
CA GLY A 36 19.94 -3.12 5.26
C GLY A 36 18.94 -3.05 6.42
N ASN A 37 18.65 -1.84 6.88
CA ASN A 37 17.67 -1.57 7.94
C ASN A 37 16.38 -0.90 7.41
N GLY A 38 16.20 -0.84 6.10
CA GLY A 38 15.08 -0.18 5.44
C GLY A 38 15.35 1.26 4.99
N SER A 39 16.55 1.80 5.23
CA SER A 39 16.90 3.19 4.89
C SER A 39 18.14 3.30 3.99
N ALA A 40 18.27 4.41 3.29
CA ALA A 40 19.53 4.80 2.66
C ALA A 40 20.41 5.45 3.75
N HIS A 41 21.65 4.95 3.88
CA HIS A 41 22.68 5.55 4.73
C HIS A 41 23.62 6.39 3.87
#